data_AF-A0A967SJP2-F1
#
_entry.id   AF-A0A967SJP2-F1
#
_cell.length_a   1.000
_cell.length_b   1.000
_cell.length_c   1.000
_cell.angle_alpha   90.00
_cell.angle_beta   90.00
_cell.angle_gamma   90.00
#
_symmetry.space_group_name_H-M   'P 1'
#
loop_
_entity.id
_entity.type
_entity.pdbx_description
1 polymer ?
#
loop_
_entity_poly.entity_id
_entity_poly.type
_entity_poly.pdbx_seq_one_letter_code
_entity_poly.pdbx_strand_id
1 'polypeptide(L)'
;MHVIIGEGLYDREYIGQHAVGFEQLRAHVEPLSPEWAYPRTGIEPELIRETARTIAASRPASLIHPGRHVTWYGNDTQRSRAIAILNALLGS
;
A
#
# COMPACT_ATOMS: atom_id res chain seq x y z
N MET A 1 0.69 -1.73 -2.48
CA MET A 1 -0.20 -2.72 -1.86
C MET A 1 -0.21 -4.04 -2.63
N HIS A 2 -0.51 -4.05 -3.94
CA HIS A 2 -0.45 -5.27 -4.78
C HIS A 2 0.81 -6.12 -4.52
N VAL A 3 2.00 -5.54 -4.65
CA VAL A 3 3.28 -6.24 -4.43
C VAL A 3 3.42 -6.76 -3.00
N ILE A 4 3.20 -5.90 -1.99
CA ILE A 4 3.30 -6.27 -0.56
C ILE A 4 2.38 -7.44 -0.20
N ILE A 5 1.14 -7.44 -0.70
CA ILE A 5 0.18 -8.52 -0.43
C ILE A 5 0.51 -9.77 -1.25
N GLY A 6 0.79 -9.61 -2.55
CA GLY A 6 1.08 -10.72 -3.47
C GLY A 6 2.34 -11.49 -3.11
N GLU A 7 3.38 -10.80 -2.64
CA GLU A 7 4.63 -11.40 -2.16
C GLU A 7 4.57 -11.78 -0.67
N GLY A 8 3.46 -11.50 0.03
CA GLY A 8 3.27 -11.87 1.44
C GLY A 8 4.16 -11.12 2.44
N LEU A 9 4.55 -9.88 2.12
CA LEU A 9 5.50 -9.04 2.88
C LEU A 9 4.86 -8.18 3.99
N TYR A 10 3.53 -8.25 4.16
CA TYR A 10 2.80 -7.50 5.18
C TYR A 10 2.92 -8.14 6.58
N ASP A 11 2.53 -7.39 7.61
CA ASP A 11 2.41 -7.91 8.96
C ASP A 11 1.18 -8.82 9.13
N ARG A 12 1.39 -10.14 9.03
CA ARG A 12 0.30 -11.11 9.18
C ARG A 12 -0.30 -11.13 10.58
N GLU A 13 0.51 -10.93 11.61
CA GLU A 13 0.04 -10.95 13.00
C GLU A 13 -0.80 -9.71 13.28
N TYR A 14 -0.27 -8.53 12.95
CA TYR A 14 -0.99 -7.27 13.13
C TYR A 14 -2.30 -7.26 12.34
N ILE A 15 -2.29 -7.70 11.08
CA ILE A 15 -3.51 -7.77 10.27
C ILE A 15 -4.51 -8.78 10.86
N GLY A 16 -4.04 -9.92 11.36
CA GLY A 16 -4.91 -10.92 11.97
C GLY A 16 -5.56 -10.47 13.29
N GLN A 17 -4.88 -9.61 14.05
CA GLN A 17 -5.33 -9.15 15.37
C GLN A 17 -6.09 -7.81 15.32
N HIS A 18 -5.75 -6.93 14.38
CA HIS A 18 -6.16 -5.53 14.42
C HIS A 18 -6.87 -5.02 13.16
N ALA A 19 -6.95 -5.82 12.10
CA ALA A 19 -7.59 -5.41 10.86
C ALA A 19 -8.85 -6.23 10.54
N VAL A 20 -9.74 -5.61 9.78
CA VAL A 20 -10.91 -6.25 9.16
C VAL A 20 -10.90 -5.93 7.68
N GLY A 21 -11.50 -6.82 6.87
CA GLY A 21 -11.65 -6.56 5.43
C GLY A 21 -10.41 -6.90 4.57
N PHE A 22 -9.44 -7.65 5.10
CA PHE A 22 -8.19 -7.95 4.40
C PHE A 22 -8.41 -8.74 3.10
N GLU A 23 -9.29 -9.75 3.09
CA GLU A 23 -9.57 -10.52 1.87
C GLU A 23 -10.22 -9.66 0.79
N GLN A 24 -11.08 -8.72 1.16
CA GLN A 24 -11.68 -7.75 0.24
C GLN A 24 -10.62 -6.83 -0.34
N LEU A 25 -9.67 -6.35 0.49
CA LEU A 25 -8.54 -5.55 0.03
C LEU A 25 -7.66 -6.35 -0.93
N ARG A 26 -7.30 -7.59 -0.56
CA ARG A 26 -6.48 -8.50 -1.37
C ARG A 26 -7.10 -8.71 -2.75
N ALA A 27 -8.38 -9.04 -2.81
CA ALA A 27 -9.10 -9.19 -4.08
C ALA A 27 -9.15 -7.87 -4.88
N HIS A 28 -9.34 -6.73 -4.22
CA HIS A 28 -9.40 -5.43 -4.88
C HIS A 28 -8.07 -5.01 -5.51
N VAL A 29 -6.94 -5.30 -4.87
CA VAL A 29 -5.61 -4.87 -5.35
C VAL A 29 -4.94 -5.90 -6.28
N GLU A 30 -5.49 -7.11 -6.39
CA GLU A 30 -4.98 -8.16 -7.27
C GLU A 30 -4.80 -7.69 -8.73
N PRO A 31 -5.77 -7.01 -9.38
CA PRO A 31 -5.59 -6.54 -10.76
C PRO A 31 -4.71 -5.29 -10.87
N LEU A 32 -4.29 -4.68 -9.77
CA LEU A 32 -3.57 -3.39 -9.72
C LEU A 32 -2.05 -3.60 -9.73
N SER A 33 -1.55 -4.32 -10.74
CA SER A 33 -0.13 -4.63 -10.89
C SER A 33 0.73 -3.38 -11.11
N PRO A 34 2.07 -3.46 -10.91
CA PRO A 34 2.99 -2.40 -11.32
C PRO A 34 2.85 -2.01 -12.80
N GLU A 35 2.60 -2.97 -13.68
CA GLU A 35 2.35 -2.72 -15.12
C GLU A 35 1.05 -1.96 -15.35
N TRP A 36 0.00 -2.25 -14.57
CA TRP A 36 -1.25 -1.49 -14.60
C TRP A 36 -1.06 -0.03 -14.11
N ALA A 37 -0.18 0.17 -13.12
CA ALA A 37 0.11 1.48 -12.54
C ALA A 37 0.96 2.36 -13.48
N TYR A 38 1.90 1.78 -14.21
CA TYR A 38 2.84 2.49 -15.10
C TYR A 38 2.20 3.55 -16.01
N PRO A 39 1.19 3.25 -16.85
CA PRO A 39 0.61 4.26 -17.75
C PRO A 39 -0.14 5.39 -17.01
N ARG A 40 -0.44 5.24 -15.71
CA ARG A 40 -1.13 6.24 -14.90
C ARG A 40 -0.18 7.13 -14.11
N THR A 41 0.95 6.57 -13.67
CA THR A 41 1.91 7.24 -12.78
C THR A 41 3.16 7.70 -13.50
N GLY A 42 3.51 7.07 -14.62
CA GLY A 42 4.80 7.24 -15.30
C GLY A 42 5.99 6.63 -14.53
N ILE A 43 5.73 5.84 -13.49
CA ILE A 43 6.78 5.21 -12.66
C ILE A 43 7.02 3.79 -13.16
N GLU A 44 8.25 3.50 -13.58
CA GLU A 44 8.64 2.18 -14.08
C GLU A 44 8.21 1.04 -13.14
N PRO A 45 7.64 -0.06 -13.68
CA PRO A 45 7.13 -1.17 -12.87
C PRO A 45 8.13 -1.71 -11.84
N GLU A 46 9.41 -1.80 -12.20
CA GLU A 46 10.44 -2.29 -11.29
C GLU A 46 10.68 -1.34 -10.12
N LEU A 47 10.68 -0.02 -10.34
CA LEU A 47 10.83 0.95 -9.27
C LEU A 47 9.67 0.87 -8.26
N ILE A 48 8.45 0.57 -8.72
CA ILE A 48 7.29 0.31 -7.84
C ILE A 48 7.54 -0.93 -6.97
N ARG A 49 8.06 -2.02 -7.56
CA ARG A 49 8.38 -3.27 -6.84
C ARG A 49 9.49 -3.06 -5.82
N GLU A 50 10.60 -2.45 -6.24
CA GLU A 50 11.73 -2.11 -5.38
C GLU A 50 11.27 -1.27 -4.20
N THR A 51 10.53 -0.18 -4.44
CA THR A 51 9.99 0.68 -3.37
C THR A 51 9.13 -0.12 -2.39
N ALA A 52 8.22 -0.98 -2.90
CA ALA A 52 7.36 -1.80 -2.07
C ALA A 52 8.14 -2.80 -1.20
N ARG A 53 9.18 -3.44 -1.75
CA ARG A 53 10.05 -4.36 -1.02
C ARG A 53 10.91 -3.62 0.01
N THR A 54 11.48 -2.47 -0.34
CA THR A 54 12.29 -1.65 0.56
C THR A 54 11.50 -1.20 1.78
N ILE A 55 10.30 -0.63 1.59
CA ILE A 55 9.49 -0.18 2.74
C ILE A 55 9.03 -1.34 3.63
N ALA A 56 8.73 -2.50 3.03
CA ALA A 56 8.31 -3.69 3.78
C ALA A 56 9.48 -4.35 4.52
N ALA A 57 10.69 -4.30 3.98
CA ALA A 57 11.89 -4.82 4.65
C ALA A 57 12.27 -4.00 5.89
N SER A 58 11.91 -2.71 5.94
CA SER A 58 12.16 -1.83 7.09
C SER A 58 11.05 -1.85 8.15
N ARG A 59 10.07 -2.73 8.01
CA ARG A 59 8.93 -2.86 8.92
C ARG A 59 9.37 -3.31 10.33
N PRO A 60 8.80 -2.78 11.44
CA PRO A 60 7.75 -1.75 11.54
C PRO A 60 8.29 -0.30 11.53
N ALA A 61 9.59 -0.09 11.31
CA ALA A 61 10.22 1.23 11.34
C ALA A 61 10.01 2.06 10.05
N SER A 62 8.99 1.72 9.24
CA SER A 62 8.63 2.43 8.01
C SER A 62 7.23 3.04 8.12
N LEU A 63 7.10 4.29 7.68
CA LEU A 63 5.86 5.05 7.74
C LEU A 63 5.69 5.89 6.47
N ILE A 64 4.49 5.87 5.90
CA ILE A 64 4.09 6.80 4.85
C ILE A 64 3.26 7.89 5.52
N HIS A 65 3.88 9.06 5.70
CA HIS A 65 3.22 10.21 6.30
C HIS A 65 2.23 10.83 5.30
N PRO A 66 0.94 11.01 5.67
CA PRO A 66 -0.09 11.47 4.73
C PRO A 66 0.03 12.95 4.34
N GLY A 67 0.85 13.74 5.04
CA GLY A 67 0.98 15.18 4.82
C GLY A 67 -0.13 15.98 5.50
N ARG A 68 -0.03 17.33 5.46
CA ARG A 68 -0.99 18.23 6.13
C ARG A 68 -2.10 18.71 5.19
N HIS A 69 -1.76 19.22 4.02
CA HIS A 69 -2.73 19.76 3.05
C HIS A 69 -2.76 18.89 1.81
N VAL A 70 -3.65 17.90 1.83
CA VAL A 70 -3.80 16.88 0.80
C VAL A 70 -5.21 16.86 0.23
N THR A 71 -5.82 18.01 0.01
CA THR A 71 -7.13 18.16 -0.63
C THR A 71 -6.94 18.82 -1.99
N TRP A 72 -6.77 18.01 -3.04
CA TRP A 72 -6.30 18.50 -4.35
C TRP A 72 -7.25 18.18 -5.49
N TYR A 73 -7.87 16.99 -5.48
CA TYR A 73 -8.52 16.44 -6.69
C TYR A 73 -9.91 15.85 -6.43
N GLY A 74 -10.47 15.99 -5.22
CA GLY A 74 -11.84 15.60 -4.89
C GLY A 74 -12.03 14.10 -4.57
N ASN A 75 -11.00 13.27 -4.76
CA ASN A 75 -10.95 11.87 -4.33
C ASN A 75 -10.00 11.66 -3.12
N ASP A 76 -9.68 12.76 -2.43
CA ASP A 76 -8.58 12.84 -1.46
C ASP A 76 -8.78 11.91 -0.25
N THR A 77 -10.03 11.72 0.19
CA THR A 77 -10.36 10.74 1.25
C THR A 77 -9.91 9.33 0.88
N GLN A 78 -10.06 8.93 -0.39
CA GLN A 78 -9.66 7.59 -0.84
C GLN A 78 -8.14 7.45 -0.90
N ARG A 79 -7.42 8.51 -1.30
CA ARG A 79 -5.96 8.53 -1.25
C ARG A 79 -5.44 8.41 0.18
N SER A 80 -6.00 9.21 1.11
CA SER A 80 -5.64 9.13 2.53
C SER A 80 -5.96 7.76 3.14
N ARG A 81 -7.11 7.16 2.78
CA ARG A 81 -7.47 5.80 3.19
C ARG A 81 -6.47 4.77 2.67
N ALA A 82 -6.03 4.88 1.41
CA ALA A 82 -5.03 3.98 0.85
C ALA A 82 -3.67 4.07 1.57
N ILE A 83 -3.26 5.28 1.98
CA ILE A 83 -2.04 5.49 2.79
C ILE A 83 -2.20 4.84 4.17
N ALA A 84 -3.33 5.06 4.86
CA ALA A 84 -3.58 4.45 6.16
C ALA A 84 -3.59 2.92 6.10
N ILE A 85 -4.22 2.34 5.07
CA ILE A 85 -4.22 0.89 4.82
C ILE A 85 -2.79 0.39 4.57
N LEU A 86 -1.98 1.13 3.80
CA LEU A 86 -0.59 0.75 3.55
C LEU A 86 0.22 0.72 4.86
N ASN A 87 0.07 1.72 5.74
CA ASN A 87 0.72 1.71 7.05
C ASN A 87 0.22 0.54 7.93
N ALA A 88 -1.08 0.23 7.91
CA ALA A 88 -1.61 -0.94 8.62
C ALA A 88 -1.04 -2.27 8.10
N LEU A 89 -0.82 -2.41 6.78
CA LEU A 89 -0.11 -3.57 6.21
C LEU A 89 1.35 -3.64 6.68
N LEU A 90 1.94 -2.47 6.98
CA LEU A 90 3.27 -2.36 7.56
C LEU A 90 3.26 -2.47 9.09
N GLY A 91 2.10 -2.65 9.76
CA GLY A 91 2.05 -2.74 11.22
C GLY A 91 2.73 -1.56 11.95
N SER A 92 2.72 -0.36 11.33
CA SER A 92 3.26 0.88 11.88
C SER A 92 2.21 1.84 12.43
#